data_AF-A0A2E3ZI20-F1
#
_entry.id   AF-A0A2E3ZI20-F1
#
_cell.length_a   1.000
_cell.length_b   1.000
_cell.length_c   1.000
_cell.angle_alpha   90.00
_cell.angle_beta   90.00
_cell.angle_gamma   90.00
#
_symmetry.space_group_name_H-M   'P 1'
#
loop_
_entity.id
_entity.type
_entity.pdbx_description
1 polymer ?
#
loop_
_entity_poly.entity_id
_entity_poly.type
_entity_poly.pdbx_seq_one_letter_code
_entity_poly.pdbx_strand_id
1 'polypeptide(L)' 'MLTKRELRISKMLSLEWLGQTLASLCWIISVFVYGIDSTGDWLQLCAASCWMLSNIATIVAINPGNIQEDNS' A
#
# COMPACT_ATOMS: atom_id res chain seq x y z
N MET A 1 10.52 9.62 -23.80
CA MET A 1 11.79 9.18 -23.16
C MET A 1 11.61 9.28 -21.65
N LEU A 2 11.12 8.22 -20.99
CA LEU A 2 11.05 8.22 -19.52
C LEU A 2 12.48 8.20 -18.97
N THR A 3 12.83 9.27 -18.26
CA THR A 3 14.15 9.44 -17.66
C THR A 3 14.37 8.35 -16.62
N LYS A 4 15.56 7.72 -16.60
CA LYS A 4 15.95 6.68 -15.61
C LYS A 4 15.65 7.06 -14.14
N ARG A 5 15.54 8.36 -13.86
CA ARG A 5 15.15 8.93 -12.57
C ARG A 5 13.73 8.52 -12.17
N GLU A 6 12.75 8.68 -13.06
CA GLU A 6 11.35 8.31 -12.80
C GLU A 6 11.20 6.82 -12.52
N LEU A 7 11.88 5.97 -13.30
CA LEU A 7 11.89 4.53 -13.08
C LEU A 7 12.51 4.14 -11.73
N ARG A 8 13.55 4.86 -11.29
CA ARG A 8 14.20 4.63 -10.00
C ARG A 8 13.38 5.13 -8.82
N ILE A 9 12.78 6.31 -8.93
CA ILE A 9 11.86 6.86 -7.92
C ILE A 9 10.65 5.93 -7.80
N SER A 10 10.09 5.47 -8.93
CA SER A 10 8.96 4.54 -8.96
C SER A 10 9.33 3.16 -8.37
N LYS A 11 10.53 2.64 -8.65
CA LYS A 11 11.04 1.40 -8.02
C LYS A 11 11.38 1.56 -6.53
N MET A 12 12.00 2.67 -6.13
CA MET A 12 12.33 2.95 -4.73
C MET A 12 11.04 3.15 -3.93
N LEU A 13 10.12 3.99 -4.41
CA LEU A 13 8.77 4.11 -3.84
C LEU A 13 8.11 2.74 -3.79
N SER A 14 8.06 1.97 -4.87
CA SER A 14 7.41 0.66 -4.86
C SER A 14 8.05 -0.32 -3.87
N LEU A 15 9.38 -0.38 -3.74
CA LEU A 15 10.06 -1.28 -2.78
C LEU A 15 9.99 -0.80 -1.33
N GLU A 16 10.19 0.49 -1.07
CA GLU A 16 10.04 1.09 0.27
C GLU A 16 8.59 0.96 0.76
N TRP A 17 7.64 1.22 -0.13
CA TRP A 17 6.22 1.01 0.09
C TRP A 17 5.89 -0.45 0.34
N LEU A 18 6.45 -1.39 -0.44
CA LEU A 18 6.22 -2.82 -0.26
C LEU A 18 6.79 -3.30 1.08
N GLY A 19 7.96 -2.77 1.47
CA GLY A 19 8.58 -3.02 2.78
C GLY A 19 7.75 -2.51 3.95
N GLN A 20 7.21 -1.28 3.87
CA GLN A 20 6.33 -0.73 4.92
C GLN A 20 5.01 -1.50 5.02
N THR A 21 4.46 -1.90 3.88
CA THR A 21 3.23 -2.69 3.82
C THR A 21 3.44 -4.09 4.38
N LEU A 22 4.59 -4.72 4.06
CA LEU A 22 4.97 -6.04 4.57
C LEU A 22 5.30 -6.00 6.06
N ALA A 23 5.92 -4.92 6.55
CA ALA A 23 6.17 -4.72 7.97
C ALA A 23 4.85 -4.58 8.76
N SER A 24 3.88 -3.82 8.23
CA SER A 24 2.54 -3.70 8.80
C SER A 24 1.78 -5.03 8.76
N LEU A 25 1.91 -5.80 7.68
CA LEU A 25 1.34 -7.15 7.57
C LEU A 25 1.97 -8.12 8.58
N CYS A 26 3.30 -8.08 8.74
CA CYS A 26 4.01 -8.90 9.72
C CYS A 26 3.57 -8.55 11.15
N TRP A 27 3.29 -7.26 11.41
CA TRP A 27 2.72 -6.81 12.67
C TRP A 27 1.31 -7.37 12.90
N ILE A 28 0.43 -7.30 11.90
CA ILE A 28 -0.93 -7.88 11.93
C ILE A 28 -0.87 -9.38 12.22
N ILE A 29 0.00 -10.12 11.53
CA ILE A 29 0.15 -11.58 11.70
C ILE A 29 0.68 -11.89 13.10
N SER A 30 1.65 -11.12 13.61
CA SER A 30 2.17 -11.26 14.98
C SER A 30 1.05 -11.12 16.02
N VAL A 31 0.15 -10.15 15.84
CA VAL A 31 -0.98 -9.92 16.73
C VAL A 31 -1.96 -11.11 16.72
N PHE A 32 -2.25 -11.69 15.55
CA PHE A 32 -3.04 -12.92 15.45
C PHE A 32 -2.37 -14.14 16.11
N VAL A 33 -1.04 -14.25 16.04
CA VAL A 33 -0.27 -15.35 16.65
C VAL A 33 -0.24 -15.23 18.18
N TYR A 34 -0.18 -13.99 18.72
CA TYR A 34 -0.25 -13.75 20.17
C TYR A 34 -1.65 -13.93 20.76
N GLY A 35 -2.69 -13.90 19.91
CA GLY A 35 -4.08 -14.03 20.31
C GLY A 35 -4.74 -12.68 20.51
N ILE A 36 -5.90 -12.50 19.85
CA ILE A 36 -6.70 -11.28 19.95
C ILE A 36 -7.48 -11.32 21.27
N ASP A 37 -6.92 -10.72 22.31
CA ASP A 37 -7.46 -10.77 23.69
C ASP A 37 -8.46 -9.62 23.98
N SER A 38 -8.52 -8.58 23.13
CA SER A 38 -9.32 -7.38 23.38
C SER A 38 -9.86 -6.70 22.11
N THR A 39 -10.94 -5.92 22.24
CA THR A 39 -11.53 -5.12 21.14
C THR A 39 -10.56 -4.10 20.54
N GLY A 40 -9.56 -3.63 21.31
CA GLY A 40 -8.53 -2.71 20.80
C GLY A 40 -7.63 -3.33 19.73
N ASP A 41 -7.46 -4.64 19.78
CA ASP A 41 -6.60 -5.41 18.89
C ASP A 41 -7.22 -5.51 17.48
N TRP A 42 -8.54 -5.64 17.41
CA TRP A 42 -9.33 -5.48 16.17
C TRP A 42 -9.19 -4.10 15.53
N LEU A 43 -9.19 -3.03 16.34
CA LEU A 43 -9.07 -1.67 15.83
C LEU A 43 -7.68 -1.41 15.23
N GLN A 44 -6.64 -1.95 15.88
CA GLN A 44 -5.26 -1.87 15.44
C GLN A 44 -5.03 -2.66 14.15
N LEU A 45 -5.69 -3.81 14.02
CA LEU A 45 -5.72 -4.61 12.80
C LEU A 45 -6.37 -3.88 11.63
N CYS A 46 -7.52 -3.24 11.88
CA CYS A 46 -8.23 -2.42 10.90
C CYS A 46 -7.40 -1.21 10.47
N ALA A 47 -6.75 -0.51 11.39
CA ALA A 47 -5.89 0.62 11.08
C ALA A 47 -4.72 0.22 10.17
N ALA A 48 -4.04 -0.89 10.49
CA ALA A 48 -2.97 -1.45 9.68
C ALA A 48 -3.47 -1.93 8.30
N SER A 49 -4.66 -2.53 8.25
CA SER A 49 -5.30 -2.96 6.99
C SER A 49 -5.70 -1.78 6.11
N CYS A 50 -6.26 -0.72 6.69
CA CYS A 50 -6.58 0.54 6.00
C CYS A 50 -5.31 1.22 5.47
N TRP A 51 -4.20 1.15 6.22
CA TRP A 51 -2.91 1.65 5.74
C TRP A 51 -2.46 0.89 4.49
N MET A 52 -2.49 -0.45 4.52
CA MET A 52 -2.18 -1.29 3.36
C MET A 52 -3.09 -0.99 2.16
N LEU A 53 -4.38 -0.82 2.39
CA LEU A 53 -5.37 -0.56 1.34
C LEU A 53 -5.21 0.82 0.70
N SER A 54 -4.95 1.86 1.50
CA SER A 54 -4.68 3.23 1.03
C SER A 54 -3.43 3.28 0.15
N ASN A 55 -2.42 2.53 0.57
CA ASN A 55 -1.19 2.34 -0.17
C ASN A 55 -1.45 1.68 -1.54
N ILE A 56 -2.31 0.65 -1.61
CA ILE A 56 -2.63 -0.08 -2.86
C ILE A 56 -3.49 0.82 -3.76
N ALA A 57 -4.48 1.49 -3.17
CA ALA A 57 -5.34 2.44 -3.85
C ALA A 57 -4.53 3.59 -4.47
N THR A 58 -3.48 4.06 -3.82
CA THR A 58 -2.57 5.07 -4.38
C THR A 58 -1.86 4.56 -5.63
N ILE A 59 -1.35 3.32 -5.63
CA ILE A 59 -0.71 2.73 -6.83
C ILE A 59 -1.73 2.53 -7.97
N VAL A 60 -2.92 2.04 -7.65
CA VAL A 60 -4.01 1.84 -8.62
C VAL A 60 -4.53 3.19 -9.16
N ALA A 61 -4.68 4.19 -8.31
CA ALA A 61 -5.10 5.55 -8.66
C ALA A 61 -4.01 6.39 -9.34
N ILE A 62 -2.76 5.91 -9.37
CA ILE A 62 -1.71 6.45 -10.24
C ILE A 62 -1.89 5.96 -11.70
N ASN A 63 -2.79 4.99 -11.97
CA ASN A 63 -3.11 4.48 -13.32
C ASN A 63 -4.57 4.66 -13.84
N PRO A 64 -5.25 5.81 -13.67
CA PRO A 64 -6.50 6.13 -14.38
C PRO A 64 -6.28 7.02 -15.62
N GLY A 65 -5.08 7.02 -16.19
CA GLY A 65 -4.66 8.00 -17.21
C GLY A 65 -4.77 7.60 -18.69
N ASN A 66 -5.53 6.53 -19.04
CA ASN A 66 -5.69 6.12 -20.45
C ASN A 66 -7.12 6.27 -20.99
N ILE A 67 -8.00 7.00 -20.30
CA ILE A 67 -9.21 7.54 -20.95
C ILE A 67 -8.88 8.97 -21.37
N GLN A 68 -7.96 9.09 -22.34
CA GLN A 68 -7.94 10.27 -23.20
C GLN A 68 -9.04 10.00 -24.23
N GLU A 69 -10.26 10.45 -23.93
CA GLU A 69 -11.29 10.58 -24.95
C GLU A 69 -10.84 11.71 -25.89
N ASP A 70 -10.02 11.34 -26.86
CA ASP A 70 -9.81 12.10 -28.08
C ASP A 70 -11.15 12.07 -28.84
N ASN A 71 -11.97 13.09 -28.62
CA ASN A 71 -13.14 13.36 -29.45
C ASN A 71 -13.21 14.86 -29.76
N SER A 72 -12.46 15.18 -30.82
CA SER A 72 -12.83 16.01 -31.97
C SER A 72 -12.93 17.53 -31.86
#